data_AF-A0A1F4AED7-F1
#
_entry.id   AF-A0A1F4AED7-F1
#
_cell.length_a   1.000
_cell.length_b   1.000
_cell.length_c   1.000
_cell.angle_alpha   90.00
_cell.angle_beta   90.00
_cell.angle_gamma   90.00
#
_symmetry.space_group_name_H-M   'P 1'
#
loop_
_entity.id
_entity.type
_entity.pdbx_description
1 polymer ?
#
loop_
_entity_poly.entity_id
_entity_poly.type
_entity_poly.pdbx_seq_one_letter_code
_entity_poly.pdbx_strand_id
1 'polypeptide(L)'
;MLDGLRARSISIAITEKDRRHMDAIPIARRLRIMRRIMCRPPTEEQHLKGNTNYVKAILKLRATGLRLIDLQRQETAFTAIWYRKSTSVLGLLMSEAIALVVWELNERDEEITTLRIWRT
;
A
#
# COMPACT_ATOMS: atom_id res chain seq x y z
N MET A 1 4.15 -22.93 -15.35
CA MET A 1 3.23 -22.04 -16.10
C MET A 1 2.39 -21.12 -15.20
N LEU A 2 2.27 -21.41 -13.90
CA LEU A 2 1.53 -20.57 -12.93
C LEU A 2 2.24 -19.25 -12.57
N ASP A 3 3.57 -19.20 -12.65
CA ASP A 3 4.36 -18.01 -12.25
C ASP A 3 4.10 -16.78 -13.13
N GLY A 4 3.85 -17.00 -14.42
CA GLY A 4 3.55 -15.92 -15.38
C GLY A 4 2.18 -15.27 -15.18
N LEU A 5 1.20 -16.02 -14.68
CA LEU A 5 -0.14 -15.49 -14.33
C LEU A 5 -0.07 -14.70 -13.02
N ARG A 6 0.68 -15.18 -12.03
CA ARG A 6 0.83 -14.58 -10.70
C ARG A 6 1.62 -13.26 -10.74
N ALA A 7 2.70 -13.20 -11.51
CA ALA A 7 3.43 -11.95 -11.77
C ALA A 7 2.56 -10.92 -12.51
N ARG A 8 1.64 -11.38 -13.37
CA ARG A 8 0.64 -10.56 -14.07
C ARG A 8 -0.37 -9.94 -13.11
N SER A 9 -0.88 -10.68 -12.12
CA SER A 9 -1.85 -10.19 -11.14
C SER A 9 -1.33 -8.95 -10.40
N ILE A 10 -0.14 -9.02 -9.82
CA ILE A 10 0.50 -7.90 -9.10
C ILE A 10 0.73 -6.70 -10.04
N SER A 11 1.05 -6.96 -11.31
CA SER A 11 1.31 -5.92 -12.32
C SER A 11 0.07 -5.14 -12.75
N ILE A 12 -1.15 -5.66 -12.53
CA ILE A 12 -2.40 -4.99 -12.93
C ILE A 12 -2.72 -3.83 -11.98
N ALA A 13 -2.50 -3.99 -10.66
CA ALA A 13 -2.95 -3.01 -9.69
C ALA A 13 -1.96 -1.85 -9.47
N ILE A 14 -0.65 -2.14 -9.51
CA ILE A 14 0.42 -1.16 -9.31
C ILE A 14 0.94 -0.71 -10.67
N THR A 15 0.62 0.52 -11.03
CA THR A 15 0.93 1.09 -12.34
C THR A 15 2.36 1.62 -12.42
N GLU A 16 2.84 1.83 -13.64
CA GLU A 16 4.13 2.50 -13.88
C GLU A 16 4.14 3.93 -13.30
N LYS A 17 3.00 4.62 -13.30
CA LYS A 17 2.86 5.94 -12.66
C LYS A 17 3.11 5.87 -11.16
N ASP A 18 2.62 4.82 -10.49
CA ASP A 18 2.84 4.61 -9.06
C ASP A 18 4.33 4.36 -8.78
N ARG A 19 4.99 3.56 -9.61
CA ARG A 19 6.44 3.29 -9.51
C ARG A 19 7.28 4.54 -9.69
N ARG A 20 7.03 5.32 -10.75
CA ARG A 20 7.72 6.60 -10.97
C ARG A 20 7.53 7.57 -9.81
N HIS A 21 6.34 7.61 -9.21
CA HIS A 21 6.12 8.45 -8.04
C HIS A 21 6.92 7.97 -6.84
N MET A 22 6.91 6.66 -6.57
CA MET A 22 7.72 6.05 -5.53
C MET A 22 9.19 6.41 -5.74
N ASP A 23 9.75 6.18 -6.93
CA ASP A 23 11.16 6.42 -7.27
C ASP A 23 11.59 7.88 -7.12
N ALA A 24 10.68 8.82 -7.36
CA ALA A 24 10.92 10.25 -7.14
C ALA A 24 11.06 10.63 -5.65
N ILE A 25 10.67 9.77 -4.70
CA ILE A 25 10.78 10.02 -3.26
C ILE A 25 12.11 9.43 -2.76
N PRO A 26 13.01 10.23 -2.16
CA PRO A 26 14.25 9.70 -1.59
C PRO A 26 14.00 8.65 -0.50
N ILE A 27 14.80 7.60 -0.47
CA ILE A 27 14.67 6.48 0.49
C ILE A 27 14.64 6.99 1.94
N ALA A 28 15.56 7.90 2.30
CA ALA A 28 15.61 8.49 3.64
C ALA A 28 14.29 9.18 4.06
N ARG A 29 13.58 9.78 3.09
CA ARG A 29 12.27 10.41 3.34
C ARG A 29 11.18 9.36 3.56
N ARG A 30 11.16 8.28 2.77
CA ARG A 30 10.22 7.15 2.94
C ARG A 30 10.34 6.54 4.33
N LEU A 31 11.57 6.22 4.75
CA LEU A 31 11.86 5.66 6.07
C LEU A 31 11.43 6.57 7.22
N ARG A 32 11.63 7.89 7.08
CA ARG A 32 11.20 8.87 8.10
C ARG A 32 9.68 8.91 8.25
N ILE A 33 8.94 8.90 7.13
CA ILE A 33 7.48 8.89 7.12
C ILE A 33 6.96 7.62 7.82
N MET A 34 7.47 6.46 7.41
CA MET A 34 7.09 5.16 7.98
C MET A 34 7.36 5.12 9.49
N ARG A 35 8.58 5.45 9.94
CA ARG A 35 8.93 5.45 11.37
C ARG A 35 8.06 6.38 12.19
N ARG A 36 7.73 7.56 11.68
CA ARG A 36 6.92 8.55 12.42
C ARG A 36 5.46 8.11 12.61
N ILE A 37 4.87 7.47 11.61
CA ILE A 37 3.43 7.14 11.63
C ILE A 37 3.21 5.73 12.17
N MET A 38 4.02 4.76 11.72
CA MET A 38 3.89 3.35 12.09
C MET A 38 4.52 3.01 13.44
N CYS A 39 5.01 3.99 14.20
CA CYS A 39 5.41 3.78 15.61
C CYS A 39 4.21 3.60 16.56
N ARG A 40 2.99 3.79 16.06
CA ARG A 40 1.73 3.56 16.77
C ARG A 40 0.99 2.37 16.16
N PRO A 41 0.05 1.74 16.88
CA PRO A 41 -0.86 0.77 16.28
C PRO A 41 -1.67 1.38 15.11
N PRO A 42 -2.07 0.57 14.11
CA PRO A 42 -2.97 1.04 13.06
C PRO A 42 -4.31 1.46 13.65
N THR A 43 -4.91 2.49 13.07
CA THR A 43 -6.28 2.93 13.39
C THR A 43 -7.34 2.01 12.80
N GLU A 44 -7.01 1.30 11.72
CA GLU A 44 -7.87 0.30 11.08
C GLU A 44 -7.04 -0.88 10.59
N GLU A 45 -7.58 -2.09 10.73
CA GLU A 45 -7.02 -3.33 10.20
C GLU A 45 -8.12 -4.20 9.60
N GLN A 46 -7.89 -4.76 8.41
CA GLN A 46 -8.83 -5.62 7.71
C GLN A 46 -8.09 -6.79 7.05
N HIS A 47 -8.68 -7.98 7.15
CA HIS A 47 -8.22 -9.18 6.45
C HIS A 47 -9.30 -9.62 5.46
N LEU A 48 -8.96 -9.64 4.18
CA LEU A 48 -9.90 -9.87 3.09
C LEU A 48 -9.47 -11.09 2.28
N LYS A 49 -10.31 -12.12 2.23
CA LYS A 49 -10.08 -13.34 1.44
C LYS A 49 -10.56 -13.17 0.01
N GLY A 50 -9.75 -13.59 -0.96
CA GLY A 50 -10.10 -13.63 -2.38
C GLY A 50 -9.17 -12.85 -3.28
N ASN A 51 -9.16 -13.24 -4.55
CA ASN A 51 -8.12 -12.92 -5.52
C ASN A 51 -8.08 -11.48 -6.07
N THR A 52 -9.06 -10.66 -5.72
CA THR A 52 -9.18 -9.28 -6.23
C THR A 52 -9.20 -8.22 -5.12
N ASN A 53 -9.11 -8.61 -3.85
CA ASN A 53 -9.23 -7.66 -2.75
C ASN A 53 -8.05 -6.69 -2.69
N TYR A 54 -6.83 -7.12 -2.98
CA TYR A 54 -5.69 -6.21 -3.07
C TYR A 54 -5.87 -5.17 -4.19
N VAL A 55 -6.46 -5.56 -5.33
CA VAL A 55 -6.76 -4.65 -6.44
C VAL A 55 -7.75 -3.58 -5.98
N LYS A 56 -8.85 -4.00 -5.35
CA LYS A 56 -9.87 -3.09 -4.80
C LYS A 56 -9.28 -2.15 -3.74
N ALA A 57 -8.46 -2.67 -2.84
CA ALA A 57 -7.78 -1.87 -1.81
C ALA A 57 -6.89 -0.81 -2.45
N ILE A 58 -6.02 -1.18 -3.40
CA ILE A 58 -5.13 -0.25 -4.10
C ILE A 58 -5.92 0.83 -4.85
N LEU A 59 -6.99 0.46 -5.56
CA LEU A 59 -7.85 1.42 -6.26
C LEU A 59 -8.49 2.42 -5.29
N LYS A 60 -8.97 1.96 -4.12
CA LYS A 60 -9.54 2.82 -3.08
C LYS A 60 -8.50 3.76 -2.47
N LEU A 61 -7.27 3.28 -2.20
CA LEU A 61 -6.18 4.12 -1.71
C LEU A 61 -5.80 5.21 -2.72
N ARG A 62 -5.75 4.86 -4.00
CA ARG A 62 -5.50 5.82 -5.08
C ARG A 62 -6.61 6.87 -5.19
N ALA A 63 -7.88 6.44 -5.16
CA ALA A 63 -9.04 7.33 -5.22
C ALA A 63 -9.09 8.31 -4.03
N THR A 64 -8.58 7.91 -2.88
CA THR A 64 -8.46 8.77 -1.68
C THR A 64 -7.20 9.63 -1.67
N GLY A 65 -6.40 9.59 -2.74
CA GLY A 65 -5.22 10.44 -2.94
C GLY A 65 -3.96 9.96 -2.25
N LEU A 66 -3.93 8.74 -1.70
CA LEU A 66 -2.68 8.14 -1.27
C LEU A 66 -1.85 7.74 -2.49
N ARG A 67 -0.54 7.83 -2.36
CA ARG A 67 0.42 7.49 -3.41
C ARG A 67 1.42 6.47 -2.88
N LEU A 68 1.87 5.57 -3.77
CA LEU A 68 2.84 4.54 -3.43
C LEU A 68 4.17 5.17 -3.01
N ILE A 69 4.71 4.72 -1.88
CA ILE A 69 6.01 5.16 -1.37
C ILE A 69 6.98 4.00 -1.14
N ASP A 70 6.50 2.76 -1.03
CA ASP A 70 7.35 1.58 -0.97
C ASP A 70 6.63 0.37 -1.55
N LEU A 71 7.40 -0.52 -2.18
CA LEU A 71 6.91 -1.77 -2.76
C LEU A 71 7.97 -2.85 -2.60
N GLN A 72 7.63 -3.91 -1.88
CA GLN A 72 8.44 -5.11 -1.73
C GLN A 72 7.69 -6.27 -2.36
N ARG A 73 8.36 -7.00 -3.26
CA ARG A 73 7.77 -8.15 -3.95
C ARG A 73 8.53 -9.40 -3.55
N GLN A 74 7.78 -10.44 -3.22
CA GLN A 74 8.26 -11.79 -3.05
C GLN A 74 7.61 -12.67 -4.12
N GLU A 75 7.98 -13.96 -4.18
CA GLU A 75 7.47 -14.89 -5.18
C GLU A 75 5.95 -15.07 -5.08
N THR A 76 5.42 -15.19 -3.86
CA THR A 76 4.01 -15.46 -3.56
C THR A 76 3.34 -14.37 -2.71
N ALA A 77 4.01 -13.23 -2.54
CA ALA A 77 3.49 -12.12 -1.74
C ALA A 77 3.99 -10.77 -2.25
N PHE A 78 3.31 -9.70 -1.85
CA PHE A 78 3.87 -8.37 -1.90
C PHE A 78 3.41 -7.53 -0.73
N THR A 79 4.20 -6.52 -0.43
CA THR A 79 3.88 -5.45 0.50
C THR A 79 3.96 -4.11 -0.22
N ALA A 80 2.90 -3.32 -0.15
CA ALA A 80 2.84 -1.98 -0.73
C ALA A 80 2.47 -0.95 0.35
N ILE A 81 3.25 0.11 0.45
CA ILE A 81 3.02 1.20 1.41
C ILE A 81 2.62 2.45 0.64
N TRP A 82 1.51 3.02 1.07
CA TRP A 82 0.88 4.19 0.47
C TRP A 82 0.83 5.32 1.48
N TYR A 83 1.03 6.54 1.02
CA TYR A 83 1.07 7.71 1.89
C TYR A 83 0.34 8.90 1.27
N ARG A 84 -0.31 9.67 2.14
CA ARG A 84 -0.86 10.99 1.81
C ARG A 84 -0.49 11.96 2.92
N LYS A 85 -0.12 13.17 2.51
CA LYS A 85 -0.06 14.36 3.36
C LYS A 85 -1.00 15.40 2.79
N SER A 86 -1.96 15.83 3.58
CA SER A 86 -2.91 16.89 3.22
C SER A 86 -2.70 18.09 4.11
N THR A 87 -2.64 19.27 3.51
CA THR A 87 -2.64 20.56 4.21
C THR A 87 -3.99 21.21 4.01
N SER A 88 -4.69 21.58 5.08
CA SER A 88 -5.92 22.35 4.94
C SER A 88 -5.63 23.74 4.35
N VAL A 89 -6.60 24.30 3.62
CA VAL A 89 -6.51 25.57 2.87
C VAL A 89 -6.20 26.77 3.79
N LEU A 90 -6.41 26.62 5.10
CA LEU A 90 -6.14 27.65 6.11
C LEU A 90 -4.89 27.34 6.95
N GLY A 91 -4.07 26.36 6.58
CA GLY A 91 -2.79 26.05 7.23
C GLY A 91 -2.88 25.44 8.64
N LEU A 92 -4.09 25.31 9.20
CA LEU A 92 -4.32 24.96 10.60
C LEU A 92 -4.39 23.45 10.88
N LEU A 93 -4.64 22.61 9.86
CA LEU A 93 -4.76 21.16 10.03
C LEU A 93 -3.94 20.43 8.96
N MET A 94 -2.85 19.81 9.40
CA MET A 94 -2.16 18.80 8.61
C MET A 94 -2.77 17.44 8.96
N SER A 95 -3.29 16.73 7.96
CA SER A 95 -3.66 15.33 8.12
C SER A 95 -2.70 14.46 7.33
N GLU A 96 -2.23 13.41 7.97
CA GLU A 96 -1.40 12.39 7.31
C GLU A 96 -2.08 11.03 7.42
N ALA A 97 -1.93 10.24 6.36
CA ALA A 97 -2.39 8.87 6.34
C ALA A 97 -1.32 7.98 5.70
N ILE A 98 -1.06 6.84 6.32
CA ILE A 98 -0.28 5.76 5.72
C ILE A 98 -1.18 4.52 5.64
N ALA A 99 -1.06 3.77 4.55
CA ALA A 99 -1.72 2.49 4.40
C ALA A 99 -0.71 1.44 3.99
N LEU A 100 -0.80 0.28 4.62
CA LEU A 100 -0.04 -0.92 4.30
C LEU A 100 -1.01 -1.90 3.65
N VAL A 101 -0.69 -2.35 2.45
CA VAL A 101 -1.37 -3.45 1.77
C VAL A 101 -0.38 -4.61 1.70
N VAL A 102 -0.69 -5.70 2.39
CA VAL A 102 -0.02 -6.98 2.21
C VAL A 102 -0.96 -7.88 1.43
N TRP A 103 -0.47 -8.47 0.35
CA TRP A 103 -1.14 -9.57 -0.32
C TRP A 103 -0.23 -10.77 -0.26
N GLU A 104 -0.77 -11.92 0.12
CA GLU A 104 -0.04 -13.16 0.25
C GLU A 104 -0.90 -14.35 -0.18
N LEU A 105 -0.26 -15.33 -0.78
CA LEU A 105 -0.83 -16.65 -1.00
C LEU A 105 -0.49 -17.52 0.20
N ASN A 106 -1.50 -18.06 0.90
CA ASN A 106 -1.25 -18.97 2.01
C ASN A 106 -0.95 -20.41 1.54
N GLU A 107 -0.61 -21.30 2.47
CA GLU A 107 -0.28 -22.71 2.21
C GLU A 107 -1.42 -23.52 1.57
N ARG A 108 -2.64 -22.99 1.58
CA ARG A 108 -3.83 -23.61 0.97
C ARG A 108 -4.21 -22.98 -0.38
N ASP A 109 -3.28 -22.24 -0.99
CA ASP A 109 -3.50 -21.44 -2.19
C ASP A 109 -4.64 -20.39 -2.03
N GLU A 110 -4.99 -20.00 -0.80
CA GLU A 110 -5.92 -18.89 -0.58
C GLU A 110 -5.18 -17.56 -0.64
N GLU A 111 -5.73 -16.63 -1.42
CA GLU A 111 -5.24 -15.26 -1.49
C GLU A 111 -5.81 -14.42 -0.36
N ILE A 112 -4.93 -13.87 0.47
CA ILE A 112 -5.26 -13.01 1.60
C ILE A 112 -4.73 -11.61 1.32
N THR A 113 -5.58 -10.61 1.51
CA THR A 113 -5.19 -9.20 1.53
C THR A 113 -5.36 -8.66 2.94
N THR A 114 -4.26 -8.23 3.56
CA THR A 114 -4.26 -7.48 4.82
C THR A 114 -4.09 -5.99 4.51
N LEU A 115 -5.05 -5.16 4.94
CA LEU A 115 -5.00 -3.71 4.84
C LEU A 115 -4.90 -3.11 6.24
N ARG A 116 -3.85 -2.34 6.52
CA ARG A 116 -3.72 -1.55 7.75
C ARG A 116 -3.62 -0.07 7.42
N ILE A 117 -4.29 0.78 8.18
CA ILE A 117 -4.30 2.23 7.98
C ILE A 117 -3.95 2.92 9.29
N TRP A 118 -3.04 3.90 9.23
CA TRP A 118 -2.77 4.84 10.32
C TRP A 118 -3.12 6.25 9.87
N ARG A 119 -3.68 7.03 10.78
CA ARG A 119 -3.98 8.45 10.56
C ARG A 119 -3.48 9.29 11.73
N THR A 120 -3.09 10.52 11.43
CA THR A 120 -2.74 11.55 12.41
C THR A 120 -3.46 12.85 12.11
#